data_AF-A0A4U6WYR3-F1
#
_entry.id   AF-A0A4U6WYR3-F1
#
_cell.length_a   1.000
_cell.length_b   1.000
_cell.length_c   1.000
_cell.angle_alpha   90.00
_cell.angle_beta   90.00
_cell.angle_gamma   90.00
#
_symmetry.space_group_name_H-M   'P 1'
#
loop_
_entity.id
_entity.type
_entity.pdbx_description
1 polymer ?
#
loop_
_entity_poly.entity_id
_entity_poly.type
_entity_poly.pdbx_seq_one_letter_code
_entity_poly.pdbx_strand_id
1 'polypeptide(L)'
;MTTGQQQQQLDGIMRRDARFLYEIWGWFAAGAVVIFLRFAVRLRMVGPAGLKGDDYTMLVTLFLYTLCFVMVDLVYRYGSNVDLTAAQISILSNEEVARLVQGSKFQQVAWYSYTAFLWSLKATLLFF
;
A
#
# COMPACT_ATOMS: atom_id res chain seq x y z
N MET A 1 -4.80 -11.46 -32.84
CA MET A 1 -5.57 -11.97 -31.68
C MET A 1 -7.03 -11.68 -31.93
N THR A 2 -7.90 -12.67 -31.79
CA THR A 2 -9.35 -12.45 -31.90
C THR A 2 -9.83 -11.69 -30.67
N THR A 3 -10.81 -10.80 -30.82
CA THR A 3 -11.35 -9.96 -29.72
C THR A 3 -11.74 -10.78 -28.49
N GLY A 4 -12.20 -12.02 -28.68
CA GLY A 4 -12.51 -12.96 -27.59
C GLY A 4 -11.31 -13.40 -26.75
N GLN A 5 -10.12 -13.57 -27.35
CA GLN A 5 -8.90 -13.91 -26.59
C GLN A 5 -8.45 -12.73 -25.72
N GLN A 6 -8.60 -11.51 -26.23
CA GLN A 6 -8.19 -10.30 -25.52
C GLN A 6 -9.11 -10.01 -24.33
N GLN A 7 -10.42 -10.26 -24.49
CA GLN A 7 -11.40 -10.18 -23.39
C GLN A 7 -11.10 -11.21 -22.30
N GLN A 8 -10.83 -12.46 -22.67
CA GLN A 8 -10.54 -13.53 -21.71
C GLN A 8 -9.25 -13.28 -20.92
N GLN A 9 -8.23 -12.69 -21.56
CA GLN A 9 -7.02 -12.24 -20.87
C GLN A 9 -7.30 -11.05 -19.93
N LEU A 10 -8.12 -10.10 -20.35
CA LEU A 10 -8.52 -8.96 -19.54
C LEU A 10 -9.28 -9.40 -18.27
N ASP A 11 -10.23 -10.32 -18.42
CA ASP A 11 -10.99 -10.89 -17.30
C ASP A 11 -10.07 -11.63 -16.32
N GLY A 12 -9.03 -12.29 -16.82
CA GLY A 12 -7.99 -12.92 -16.00
C GLY A 12 -7.19 -11.91 -15.17
N ILE A 13 -6.74 -10.81 -15.79
CA ILE A 13 -5.97 -9.74 -15.12
C ILE A 13 -6.83 -8.98 -14.11
N MET A 14 -8.11 -8.78 -14.43
CA MET A 14 -9.04 -8.01 -13.59
C MET A 14 -9.65 -8.84 -12.45
N ARG A 15 -9.46 -10.17 -12.45
CA ARG A 15 -9.99 -11.08 -11.45
C ARG A 15 -9.46 -10.74 -10.06
N ARG A 16 -10.37 -10.65 -9.09
CA ARG A 16 -10.06 -10.35 -7.69
C ARG A 16 -10.26 -11.58 -6.82
N ASP A 17 -9.23 -11.88 -6.06
CA ASP A 17 -9.09 -12.95 -5.09
C ASP A 17 -9.03 -12.37 -3.67
N ALA A 18 -10.10 -12.54 -2.90
CA ALA A 18 -10.18 -12.02 -1.53
C ALA A 18 -9.06 -12.53 -0.60
N ARG A 19 -8.48 -13.70 -0.90
CA ARG A 19 -7.33 -14.29 -0.18
C ARG A 19 -6.12 -13.34 -0.15
N PHE A 20 -5.89 -12.62 -1.25
CA PHE A 20 -4.78 -11.67 -1.35
C PHE A 20 -4.93 -10.52 -0.36
N LEU A 21 -6.15 -9.99 -0.19
CA LEU A 21 -6.42 -8.95 0.79
C LEU A 21 -6.18 -9.46 2.21
N TYR A 22 -6.64 -10.68 2.54
CA TYR A 22 -6.36 -11.27 3.86
C TYR A 22 -4.86 -11.43 4.13
N GLU A 23 -4.09 -11.85 3.12
CA GLU A 23 -2.64 -11.97 3.25
C GLU A 23 -1.97 -10.61 3.50
N ILE A 24 -2.32 -9.59 2.72
CA ILE A 24 -1.81 -8.22 2.89
C ILE A 24 -2.13 -7.68 4.28
N TRP A 25 -3.39 -7.79 4.72
CA TRP A 25 -3.79 -7.31 6.04
C TRP A 25 -3.16 -8.14 7.18
N GLY A 26 -2.86 -9.41 6.94
CA GLY A 26 -2.05 -10.24 7.83
C GLY A 26 -0.63 -9.70 8.00
N TRP A 27 0.04 -9.36 6.89
CA TRP A 27 1.36 -8.73 6.91
C TRP A 27 1.34 -7.36 7.59
N PHE A 28 0.30 -6.56 7.35
CA PHE A 28 0.08 -5.30 8.05
C PHE A 28 0.03 -5.49 9.56
N ALA A 29 -0.80 -6.43 10.02
CA ALA A 29 -0.98 -6.69 11.45
C ALA A 29 0.34 -7.14 12.09
N ALA A 30 1.08 -8.03 11.43
CA ALA A 30 2.38 -8.49 11.91
C ALA A 30 3.37 -7.33 12.08
N GLY A 31 3.50 -6.46 11.07
CA GLY A 31 4.38 -5.30 11.16
C GLY A 31 3.93 -4.28 12.20
N ALA A 32 2.62 -3.97 12.25
CA ALA A 32 2.06 -3.04 13.21
C ALA A 32 2.28 -3.50 14.67
N VAL A 33 2.13 -4.79 14.96
CA VAL A 33 2.41 -5.38 16.28
C VAL A 33 3.86 -5.13 16.71
N VAL A 34 4.84 -5.30 15.81
CA VAL A 34 6.25 -5.03 16.12
C VAL A 34 6.47 -3.56 16.47
N ILE A 35 5.86 -2.64 15.70
CA ILE A 35 5.96 -1.20 15.96
C ILE A 35 5.32 -0.82 17.29
N PHE A 36 4.11 -1.34 17.59
CA PHE A 36 3.43 -1.07 18.85
C PHE A 36 4.19 -1.66 20.06
N LEU A 37 4.75 -2.87 19.92
CA LEU A 37 5.57 -3.48 20.96
C LEU A 37 6.80 -2.62 21.27
N ARG A 38 7.46 -2.09 20.23
CA ARG A 38 8.56 -1.14 20.40
C ARG A 38 8.13 0.08 21.21
N PHE A 39 7.01 0.72 20.86
CA PHE A 39 6.49 1.88 21.60
C PHE A 39 6.14 1.53 23.06
N ALA A 40 5.52 0.38 23.30
CA ALA A 40 5.17 -0.07 24.65
C ALA A 40 6.42 -0.28 25.53
N VAL A 41 7.46 -0.93 24.99
CA VAL A 41 8.74 -1.13 25.70
C VAL A 41 9.41 0.22 25.97
N ARG A 42 9.45 1.11 24.98
CA ARG A 42 10.05 2.44 25.11
C ARG A 42 9.36 3.26 26.20
N LEU A 43 8.03 3.33 26.16
CA LEU A 43 7.24 4.07 27.14
C LEU A 43 7.47 3.54 28.56
N ARG A 44 7.67 2.23 28.73
CA ARG A 44 8.01 1.62 30.01
C ARG A 44 9.43 1.93 30.48
N MET A 45 10.39 2.03 29.55
CA MET A 45 11.80 2.25 29.89
C MET A 45 12.14 3.71 30.21
N VAL A 46 11.70 4.66 29.38
CA VAL A 46 12.08 6.08 29.51
C VAL A 46 10.94 6.98 30.00
N GLY A 47 9.72 6.46 30.06
CA GLY A 47 8.53 7.25 30.38
C GLY A 47 8.11 8.19 29.23
N PRO A 48 6.92 8.79 29.30
CA PRO A 48 6.40 9.67 28.25
C PRO A 48 7.23 10.96 28.04
N ALA A 49 7.90 11.45 29.08
CA ALA A 49 8.76 12.63 28.99
C ALA A 49 10.15 12.34 28.40
N GLY A 50 10.53 11.07 28.25
CA GLY A 50 11.83 10.63 27.76
C GLY A 50 11.85 10.24 26.28
N LEU A 51 10.77 10.50 25.53
CA LEU A 51 10.68 10.20 24.11
C LEU A 51 11.70 11.02 23.31
N LYS A 52 12.41 10.37 22.40
CA LYS A 52 13.49 10.97 21.62
C LYS A 52 13.11 11.14 20.15
N GLY A 53 14.01 11.75 19.38
CA GLY A 53 13.80 12.01 17.95
C GLY A 53 13.40 10.76 17.15
N ASP A 54 13.97 9.60 17.49
CA ASP A 54 13.67 8.35 16.81
C ASP A 54 12.23 7.87 17.07
N ASP A 55 11.66 8.12 18.25
CA ASP A 55 10.26 7.81 18.55
C ASP A 55 9.29 8.59 17.66
N TYR A 56 9.57 9.87 17.40
CA TYR A 56 8.78 10.68 16.48
C TYR A 56 8.90 10.18 15.04
N THR A 57 10.11 9.83 14.59
CA THR A 57 10.28 9.22 13.25
C THR A 57 9.58 7.86 13.13
N MET A 58 9.47 7.12 14.25
CA MET A 58 8.75 5.85 14.28
C MET A 58 7.24 6.05 14.16
N LEU A 59 6.67 7.14 14.70
CA LEU A 59 5.26 7.50 14.49
C LEU A 59 4.98 7.84 13.03
N VAL A 60 5.87 8.61 12.40
CA VAL A 60 5.79 8.90 10.95
C VAL A 60 5.88 7.61 10.14
N THR A 61 6.77 6.70 10.53
CA THR A 61 6.92 5.37 9.92
C THR A 61 5.62 4.56 10.02
N LEU A 62 4.97 4.53 11.19
CA LEU A 62 3.69 3.84 11.38
C LEU A 62 2.58 4.43 10.49
N PHE A 63 2.53 5.75 10.38
CA PHE A 63 1.57 6.44 9.50
C PHE A 63 1.79 6.08 8.03
N LEU A 64 3.04 6.19 7.54
CA LEU A 64 3.38 5.87 6.15
C LEU A 64 3.18 4.38 5.84
N TYR A 65 3.49 3.51 6.79
CA TYR A 65 3.23 2.08 6.70
C TYR A 65 1.73 1.80 6.52
N THR A 66 0.88 2.40 7.37
CA THR A 66 -0.58 2.25 7.28
C THR A 66 -1.10 2.81 5.95
N LEU A 67 -0.64 3.99 5.55
CA LEU A 67 -1.01 4.62 4.29
C LEU A 67 -0.68 3.71 3.10
N CYS A 68 0.51 3.11 3.08
CA CYS A 68 0.94 2.21 2.01
C CYS A 68 -0.01 1.02 1.87
N PHE A 69 -0.37 0.36 2.97
CA PHE A 69 -1.27 -0.81 2.94
C PHE A 69 -2.71 -0.43 2.54
N VAL A 70 -3.22 0.71 3.03
CA VAL A 70 -4.52 1.22 2.61
C VAL A 70 -4.56 1.55 1.12
N MET A 71 -3.49 2.16 0.59
CA MET A 71 -3.41 2.44 -0.85
C MET A 71 -3.35 1.17 -1.69
N VAL A 72 -2.63 0.14 -1.24
CA VAL A 72 -2.60 -1.16 -1.93
C VAL A 72 -3.98 -1.83 -1.93
N ASP A 73 -4.73 -1.79 -0.82
CA ASP A 73 -6.12 -2.29 -0.78
C ASP A 73 -7.02 -1.53 -1.77
N LEU A 74 -6.90 -0.20 -1.85
CA LEU A 74 -7.66 0.61 -2.81
C LEU A 74 -7.27 0.30 -4.26
N VAL A 75 -5.98 0.18 -4.57
CA VAL A 75 -5.52 -0.25 -5.91
C VAL A 75 -6.09 -1.62 -6.25
N TYR A 76 -6.14 -2.53 -5.29
CA TYR A 76 -6.71 -3.85 -5.51
C TYR A 76 -8.20 -3.81 -5.82
N ARG A 77 -8.97 -2.91 -5.19
CA ARG A 77 -10.42 -2.76 -5.44
C ARG A 77 -10.74 -2.03 -6.73
N TYR A 78 -9.98 -0.99 -7.07
CA TYR A 78 -10.25 -0.13 -8.22
C TYR A 78 -9.54 -0.60 -9.51
N GLY A 79 -8.42 -1.31 -9.37
CA GLY A 79 -7.51 -1.65 -10.47
C GLY A 79 -6.55 -0.50 -10.80
N SER A 80 -5.65 -0.73 -11.74
CA SER A 80 -4.62 0.23 -12.14
C SER A 80 -4.30 0.03 -13.62
N ASN A 81 -3.76 1.06 -14.26
CA ASN A 81 -3.32 0.99 -15.65
C ASN A 81 -2.00 0.23 -15.86
N VAL A 82 -1.25 -0.08 -14.80
CA VAL A 82 0.09 -0.69 -14.86
C VAL A 82 0.08 -2.05 -15.58
N ASP A 83 -0.97 -2.84 -15.38
CA ASP A 83 -1.09 -4.20 -15.92
C ASP A 83 -1.91 -4.26 -17.22
N LEU A 84 -2.25 -3.10 -17.81
CA LEU A 84 -3.12 -2.99 -18.98
C LEU A 84 -2.40 -2.35 -20.17
N THR A 85 -2.54 -2.97 -21.34
CA THR A 85 -2.08 -2.40 -22.61
C THR A 85 -3.09 -1.41 -23.18
N ALA A 86 -2.63 -0.48 -24.03
CA ALA A 86 -3.52 0.49 -24.69
C ALA A 86 -4.67 -0.19 -25.47
N ALA A 87 -4.40 -1.34 -26.08
CA ALA A 87 -5.41 -2.11 -26.82
C ALA A 87 -6.46 -2.77 -25.91
N GLN A 88 -6.10 -3.11 -24.66
CA GLN A 88 -7.07 -3.60 -23.68
C GLN A 88 -7.93 -2.45 -23.16
N ILE A 89 -7.32 -1.28 -22.89
CA ILE A 89 -8.03 -0.09 -22.41
C ILE A 89 -9.09 0.37 -23.41
N SER A 90 -8.84 0.28 -24.72
CA SER A 90 -9.82 0.68 -25.74
C SER A 90 -11.10 -0.16 -25.79
N ILE A 91 -11.12 -1.32 -25.13
CA ILE A 91 -12.27 -2.23 -25.09
C ILE A 91 -13.13 -1.99 -23.85
N LEU A 92 -12.62 -1.26 -22.85
CA LEU A 92 -13.35 -0.97 -21.61
C LEU A 92 -14.43 0.09 -21.82
N SER A 93 -15.50 -0.01 -21.01
CA SER A 93 -16.50 1.04 -20.89
C SER A 93 -15.90 2.30 -20.26
N ASN A 94 -16.46 3.47 -20.58
CA ASN A 94 -16.06 4.75 -19.99
C ASN A 94 -16.09 4.74 -18.45
N GLU A 95 -17.03 4.00 -17.85
CA GLU A 95 -17.15 3.87 -16.41
C GLU A 95 -16.00 3.04 -15.79
N GLU A 96 -15.56 2.00 -16.49
CA GLU A 96 -14.44 1.15 -16.06
C GLU A 96 -13.11 1.89 -16.20
N VAL A 97 -12.96 2.68 -17.27
CA VAL A 97 -11.83 3.58 -17.46
C VAL A 97 -11.78 4.61 -16.33
N ALA A 98 -12.89 5.23 -15.96
CA ALA A 98 -12.93 6.19 -14.86
C ALA A 98 -12.51 5.54 -13.52
N ARG A 99 -12.96 4.30 -13.25
CA ARG A 99 -12.54 3.53 -12.08
C ARG A 99 -11.03 3.26 -12.08
N LEU A 100 -10.47 2.84 -13.23
CA LEU A 100 -9.04 2.59 -13.38
C LEU A 100 -8.18 3.85 -13.26
N VAL A 101 -8.66 4.99 -13.76
CA VAL A 101 -7.99 6.29 -13.58
C VAL A 101 -7.86 6.60 -12.10
N GLN A 102 -8.93 6.36 -11.33
CA GLN A 102 -8.89 6.59 -9.88
C GLN A 102 -7.92 5.64 -9.18
N GLY A 103 -7.95 4.34 -9.52
CA GLY A 103 -7.02 3.38 -8.93
C GLY A 103 -5.55 3.60 -9.33
N SER A 104 -5.31 4.13 -10.53
CA SER A 104 -3.96 4.52 -10.97
C SER A 104 -3.39 5.70 -10.14
N LYS A 105 -4.25 6.62 -9.69
CA LYS A 105 -3.84 7.67 -8.74
C LYS A 105 -3.45 7.07 -7.39
N PHE A 106 -4.23 6.11 -6.87
CA PHE A 106 -3.89 5.41 -5.63
C PHE A 106 -2.58 4.64 -5.75
N GLN A 107 -2.32 4.02 -6.91
CA GLN A 107 -1.07 3.32 -7.18
C GLN A 107 0.14 4.25 -7.10
N GLN A 108 0.03 5.46 -7.66
CA GLN A 108 1.09 6.44 -7.57
C GLN A 108 1.37 6.84 -6.11
N VAL A 109 0.32 7.02 -5.31
CA VAL A 109 0.46 7.31 -3.86
C VAL A 109 1.08 6.12 -3.13
N ALA A 110 0.74 4.89 -3.48
CA ALA A 110 1.33 3.67 -2.90
C ALA A 110 2.85 3.64 -3.10
N TRP A 111 3.35 3.93 -4.31
CA TRP A 111 4.79 3.94 -4.58
C TRP A 111 5.57 5.00 -3.79
N TYR A 112 5.04 6.22 -3.73
CA TYR A 112 5.70 7.30 -2.99
C TYR A 112 5.64 7.07 -1.47
N SER A 113 4.50 6.61 -0.95
CA SER A 113 4.37 6.29 0.48
C SER A 113 5.26 5.11 0.89
N TYR A 114 5.40 4.08 0.05
CA TYR A 114 6.34 2.99 0.28
C TYR A 114 7.80 3.47 0.34
N THR A 115 8.19 4.32 -0.63
CA THR A 115 9.54 4.90 -0.64
C THR A 115 9.80 5.74 0.61
N ALA A 116 8.84 6.60 0.97
CA ALA A 116 8.93 7.43 2.17
C ALA A 116 9.02 6.57 3.45
N PHE A 117 8.26 5.47 3.52
CA PHE A 117 8.30 4.52 4.63
C PHE A 117 9.68 3.87 4.80
N LEU A 118 10.32 3.44 3.70
CA LEU A 118 11.67 2.87 3.77
C LEU A 118 12.71 3.90 4.25
N TRP A 119 12.57 5.15 3.82
CA TRP A 119 13.45 6.23 4.27
C TRP A 119 13.17 6.64 5.73
N SER A 120 11.92 6.59 6.19
CA SER A 120 11.60 6.88 7.59
C SER A 120 12.16 5.80 8.52
N LEU A 121 12.15 4.52 8.12
CA LEU A 121 12.83 3.45 8.85
C LEU A 121 14.33 3.72 9.01
N LYS A 122 15.00 4.16 7.94
CA LYS A 122 16.42 4.56 8.00
C LYS A 122 16.63 5.75 8.93
N ALA A 123 15.75 6.75 8.88
CA ALA A 123 15.82 7.91 9.76
C ALA A 123 15.73 7.48 11.24
N THR A 124 14.86 6.54 11.59
CA THR A 124 14.75 5.99 12.96
C THR A 124 16.05 5.35 13.47
N LEU A 125 16.94 4.90 12.58
CA LEU A 125 18.26 4.39 12.97
C LEU A 125 19.32 5.49 13.14
N LEU A 126 19.11 6.67 12.54
CA LEU A 126 20.06 7.78 12.54
C LEU A 126 19.81 8.79 13.67
N PHE A 127 18.56 8.96 14.06
CA PHE A 127 18.20 9.77 15.23
C PHE A 127 18.31 8.89 16.50
N PHE A 128 18.92 9.41 17.57
CA PHE A 128 19.18 8.69 18.83
C PHE A 128 18.68 9.44 20.07
#